data_AF-A0A257M0X7-F1
#
_entry.id   AF-A0A257M0X7-F1
#
_cell.length_a   1.000
_cell.length_b   1.000
_cell.length_c   1.000
_cell.angle_alpha   90.00
_cell.angle_beta   90.00
_cell.angle_gamma   90.00
#
_symmetry.space_group_name_H-M   'P 1'
#
loop_
_entity.id
_entity.type
_entity.pdbx_description
1 polymer ?
#
loop_
_entity_poly.entity_id
_entity_poly.type
_entity_poly.pdbx_seq_one_letter_code
_entity_poly.pdbx_strand_id
1 'polypeptide(L)'
;MKILVWFLEPGVLKKVAQGIRGMICHIPPVPAWMRGPMADSPPPPAISKSRTFLRRSISTVILWTLVGSAFFSQRAWAHFALVAVLSLISTLEYFRILKAAGVKCFPRFGILVSVAYSAALGWFYLSPGHLASGGKLELPPEFDLVAIFIATTGAFTLQLRYPIKGLEALQSVAFNVLGFVYIPLLFHFAARMVYLVPGPGEVPGSILLMMCLTVTKFTDMGAYLVGTLIGRNKMIPHVSPGKTWEGFVGALIIAESVACGFYYFLPGPTQLG
;
A
#
# COMPACT_ATOMS: atom_id res chain seq x y z
N MET A 1 -1.87 -10.01 1.49
CA MET A 1 -2.89 -11.07 1.65
C MET A 1 -4.33 -10.54 1.76
N LYS A 2 -4.57 -9.30 2.22
CA LYS A 2 -5.92 -8.69 2.20
C LYS A 2 -6.28 -8.00 0.87
N ILE A 3 -5.34 -7.33 0.20
CA ILE A 3 -5.60 -6.45 -0.97
C ILE A 3 -6.36 -7.12 -2.14
N LEU A 4 -6.07 -8.39 -2.48
CA LEU A 4 -6.74 -9.06 -3.62
C LEU A 4 -8.09 -9.72 -3.28
N VAL A 5 -8.32 -10.14 -2.02
CA VAL A 5 -9.66 -10.60 -1.58
C VAL A 5 -10.55 -9.42 -1.14
N TRP A 6 -9.98 -8.25 -0.86
CA TRP A 6 -10.72 -6.98 -0.82
C TRP A 6 -11.39 -6.66 -2.16
N PHE A 7 -10.79 -7.08 -3.28
CA PHE A 7 -11.22 -6.73 -4.64
C PHE A 7 -12.63 -7.19 -5.03
N LEU A 8 -13.23 -8.16 -4.33
CA LEU A 8 -14.58 -8.68 -4.65
C LEU A 8 -15.51 -8.89 -3.45
N GLU A 9 -15.31 -8.19 -2.32
CA GLU A 9 -16.24 -8.29 -1.17
C GLU A 9 -16.91 -6.93 -0.85
N PRO A 10 -18.12 -6.66 -1.36
CA PRO A 10 -18.84 -5.40 -1.15
C PRO A 10 -19.06 -5.03 0.33
N GLY A 11 -19.11 -6.04 1.22
CA GLY A 11 -19.34 -5.85 2.65
C GLY A 11 -18.17 -5.23 3.43
N VAL A 12 -16.93 -5.39 2.94
CA VAL A 12 -15.73 -4.87 3.63
C VAL A 12 -15.59 -3.36 3.39
N LEU A 13 -15.83 -2.91 2.15
CA LEU A 13 -15.89 -1.49 1.80
C LEU A 13 -16.90 -0.74 2.69
N LYS A 14 -18.09 -1.32 2.90
CA LYS A 14 -19.12 -0.73 3.77
C LYS A 14 -18.67 -0.61 5.23
N LYS A 15 -18.03 -1.64 5.81
CA LYS A 15 -17.53 -1.61 7.19
C LYS A 15 -16.44 -0.56 7.39
N VAL A 16 -15.52 -0.45 6.45
CA VAL A 16 -14.39 0.51 6.53
C VAL A 16 -14.89 1.94 6.32
N ALA A 17 -15.78 2.15 5.35
CA ALA A 17 -16.45 3.43 5.13
C ALA A 17 -17.25 3.87 6.37
N GLN A 18 -17.94 2.94 7.04
CA GLN A 18 -18.69 3.20 8.27
C GLN A 18 -17.77 3.58 9.45
N GLY A 19 -16.60 2.93 9.56
CA GLY A 19 -15.60 3.28 10.57
C GLY A 19 -14.99 4.67 10.36
N ILE A 20 -14.63 5.02 9.12
CA ILE A 20 -14.12 6.35 8.76
C ILE A 20 -15.18 7.42 9.05
N ARG A 21 -16.44 7.17 8.65
CA ARG A 21 -17.56 8.08 8.89
C ARG A 21 -17.85 8.28 10.38
N GLY A 22 -17.72 7.24 11.19
CA GLY A 22 -17.88 7.31 12.65
C GLY A 22 -16.74 8.04 13.38
N MET A 23 -15.54 8.06 12.81
CA MET A 23 -14.40 8.82 13.38
C MET A 23 -14.45 10.31 13.02
N ILE A 24 -14.99 10.66 11.85
CA ILE A 24 -15.05 12.05 11.36
C ILE A 24 -16.25 12.81 11.94
N CYS A 25 -17.26 12.12 12.46
CA CYS A 25 -18.46 12.76 13.01
C CYS A 25 -18.77 12.25 14.43
N HIS A 26 -18.91 13.15 15.40
CA HIS A 26 -19.74 12.89 16.58
C HIS A 26 -21.21 12.89 16.13
N ILE A 27 -21.73 11.73 15.74
CA ILE A 27 -23.15 11.60 15.37
C ILE A 27 -23.90 11.07 16.61
N PRO A 28 -24.87 11.81 17.17
CA PRO A 28 -25.92 11.17 17.96
C PRO A 28 -26.63 10.12 17.09
N PRO A 29 -27.18 9.04 17.66
CA PRO A 29 -27.80 7.97 16.87
C PRO A 29 -28.82 8.54 15.88
N VAL A 30 -28.71 8.12 14.61
CA VAL A 30 -29.62 8.58 13.54
C VAL A 30 -31.07 8.24 13.94
N PRO A 31 -31.97 9.23 14.05
CA PRO A 31 -33.37 8.98 14.40
C PRO A 31 -34.01 7.97 13.46
N ALA A 32 -34.89 7.13 14.00
CA ALA A 32 -35.49 6.00 13.27
C ALA A 32 -36.12 6.38 11.92
N TRP A 33 -36.63 7.60 11.81
CA TRP A 33 -37.32 8.16 10.65
C TRP A 33 -36.38 8.71 9.56
N MET A 34 -35.10 8.92 9.85
CA MET A 34 -34.06 9.30 8.86
C MET A 34 -33.37 8.10 8.23
N ARG A 35 -33.67 6.87 8.68
CA ARG A 35 -33.22 5.65 8.01
C ARG A 35 -34.00 5.51 6.71
N GLY A 36 -33.37 5.89 5.60
CA GLY A 36 -33.93 5.62 4.27
C GLY A 36 -34.16 4.13 4.05
N PRO A 37 -35.00 3.73 3.08
CA PRO A 37 -35.41 2.33 2.83
C PRO A 37 -34.27 1.34 2.51
N MET A 38 -33.01 1.80 2.44
CA MET A 38 -31.82 0.95 2.35
C MET A 38 -31.39 0.31 3.69
N ALA A 39 -31.90 0.77 4.84
CA ALA A 39 -31.63 0.12 6.12
C ALA A 39 -32.22 -1.30 6.21
N ASP A 40 -33.22 -1.58 5.38
CA ASP A 40 -33.95 -2.86 5.34
C ASP A 40 -33.54 -3.75 4.15
N SER A 41 -32.49 -3.39 3.41
CA SER A 41 -31.97 -4.29 2.38
C SER A 41 -31.42 -5.57 3.03
N PRO A 42 -31.89 -6.77 2.62
CA PRO A 42 -31.43 -8.01 3.21
C PRO A 42 -29.91 -8.10 3.08
N PRO A 43 -29.19 -8.59 4.11
CA PRO A 43 -27.75 -8.74 4.03
C PRO A 43 -27.40 -9.54 2.77
N PRO A 44 -26.35 -9.15 2.03
CA PRO A 44 -25.97 -9.86 0.82
C PRO A 44 -25.83 -11.35 1.15
N PRO A 45 -26.31 -12.25 0.26
CA PRO A 45 -26.36 -13.68 0.53
C PRO A 45 -24.98 -14.18 0.97
N ALA A 46 -24.95 -14.93 2.08
CA ALA A 46 -23.71 -15.43 2.65
C ALA A 46 -23.00 -16.32 1.61
N ILE A 47 -21.81 -15.90 1.18
CA ILE A 47 -20.98 -16.66 0.25
C ILE A 47 -20.60 -17.96 0.94
N SER A 48 -20.79 -19.11 0.26
CA SER A 48 -20.39 -20.42 0.77
C SER A 48 -18.93 -20.41 1.27
N LYS A 49 -18.68 -21.08 2.40
CA LYS A 49 -17.34 -21.21 2.99
C LYS A 49 -16.32 -21.74 1.98
N SER A 50 -16.74 -22.70 1.15
CA SER A 50 -15.93 -23.28 0.06
C SER A 50 -15.58 -22.23 -1.00
N ARG A 51 -16.56 -21.44 -1.48
CA ARG A 51 -16.30 -20.36 -2.46
C ARG A 51 -15.38 -19.28 -1.89
N THR A 52 -15.54 -18.94 -0.62
CA THR A 52 -14.67 -17.97 0.06
C THR A 52 -13.24 -18.48 0.18
N PHE A 53 -13.06 -19.74 0.57
CA PHE A 53 -11.75 -20.39 0.63
C PHE A 53 -11.10 -20.45 -0.75
N LEU A 54 -11.81 -20.96 -1.77
CA LEU A 54 -11.31 -21.06 -3.14
C LEU A 54 -10.85 -19.71 -3.68
N ARG A 55 -11.67 -18.67 -3.50
CA ARG A 55 -11.34 -17.31 -3.92
C ARG A 55 -10.09 -16.77 -3.23
N ARG A 56 -9.90 -17.04 -1.94
CA ARG A 56 -8.70 -16.65 -1.18
C ARG A 56 -7.47 -17.39 -1.69
N SER A 57 -7.58 -18.70 -1.93
CA SER A 57 -6.48 -19.52 -2.45
C SER A 57 -6.06 -19.08 -3.86
N ILE A 58 -7.01 -18.92 -4.78
CA ILE A 58 -6.74 -18.44 -6.14
C ILE A 58 -6.06 -17.08 -6.11
N SER A 59 -6.57 -16.14 -5.32
CA SER A 59 -5.98 -14.80 -5.23
C SER A 59 -4.55 -14.81 -4.68
N THR A 60 -4.25 -15.77 -3.81
CA THR A 60 -2.92 -15.96 -3.23
C THR A 60 -1.97 -16.54 -4.27
N VAL A 61 -2.40 -17.59 -4.98
CA VAL A 61 -1.63 -18.19 -6.07
C VAL A 61 -1.32 -17.16 -7.15
N ILE A 62 -2.32 -16.40 -7.63
CA ILE A 62 -2.11 -15.35 -8.64
C ILE A 62 -1.07 -14.32 -8.18
N LEU A 63 -1.17 -13.84 -6.94
CA LEU A 63 -0.22 -12.87 -6.41
C LEU A 63 1.20 -13.44 -6.37
N TRP A 64 1.37 -14.67 -5.87
CA TRP A 64 2.68 -15.30 -5.79
C TRP A 64 3.25 -15.63 -7.17
N THR A 65 2.42 -16.01 -8.13
CA THR A 65 2.85 -16.21 -9.52
C THR A 65 3.30 -14.88 -10.14
N LEU A 66 2.54 -13.79 -9.95
CA LEU A 66 2.89 -12.46 -10.45
C LEU A 66 4.21 -11.95 -9.83
N VAL A 67 4.34 -12.02 -8.51
CA VAL A 67 5.55 -11.62 -7.80
C VAL A 67 6.72 -12.52 -8.22
N GLY A 68 6.56 -13.84 -8.14
CA GLY A 68 7.60 -14.81 -8.47
C GLY A 68 8.10 -14.69 -9.92
N SER A 69 7.19 -14.48 -10.88
CA SER A 69 7.57 -14.27 -12.29
C SER A 69 8.33 -12.96 -12.51
N ALA A 70 7.97 -11.87 -11.82
CA ALA A 70 8.70 -10.60 -11.90
C ALA A 70 10.15 -10.75 -11.40
N PHE A 71 10.34 -11.42 -10.26
CA PHE A 71 11.68 -11.68 -9.69
C PHE A 71 12.47 -12.71 -10.50
N PHE A 72 11.84 -13.78 -10.98
CA PHE A 72 12.50 -14.80 -11.82
C PHE A 72 12.95 -14.22 -13.17
N SER A 73 12.24 -13.22 -13.69
CA SER A 73 12.62 -12.55 -14.92
C SER A 73 13.96 -11.81 -14.83
N GLN A 74 14.43 -11.45 -13.62
CA GLN A 74 15.65 -10.65 -13.38
C GLN A 74 15.72 -9.32 -14.15
N ARG A 75 14.60 -8.86 -14.72
CA ARG A 75 14.51 -7.63 -15.51
C ARG A 75 14.08 -6.48 -14.59
N ALA A 76 14.91 -5.44 -14.47
CA ALA A 76 14.61 -4.29 -13.60
C ALA A 76 13.24 -3.65 -13.90
N TRP A 77 12.89 -3.51 -15.19
CA TRP A 77 11.60 -2.96 -15.61
C TRP A 77 10.40 -3.79 -15.15
N ALA A 78 10.54 -5.11 -14.99
CA ALA A 78 9.45 -5.97 -14.53
C ALA A 78 9.12 -5.71 -13.05
N HIS A 79 10.15 -5.50 -12.22
CA HIS A 79 9.98 -5.09 -10.82
C HIS A 79 9.34 -3.71 -10.71
N PHE A 80 9.80 -2.76 -11.53
CA PHE A 80 9.21 -1.42 -11.60
C PHE A 80 7.73 -1.49 -12.00
N ALA A 81 7.41 -2.23 -13.06
CA ALA A 81 6.04 -2.40 -13.54
C ALA A 81 5.14 -3.03 -12.48
N LEU A 82 5.63 -4.05 -11.77
CA LEU A 82 4.92 -4.66 -10.64
C LEU A 82 4.56 -3.62 -9.57
N VAL A 83 5.54 -2.83 -9.13
CA VAL A 83 5.34 -1.78 -8.12
C VAL A 83 4.39 -0.69 -8.63
N ALA A 84 4.54 -0.24 -9.87
CA ALA A 84 3.69 0.79 -10.48
C ALA A 84 2.22 0.32 -10.58
N VAL A 85 1.98 -0.93 -10.99
CA VAL A 85 0.63 -1.51 -11.05
C VAL A 85 0.02 -1.63 -9.65
N LEU A 86 0.78 -2.12 -8.66
CA LEU A 86 0.31 -2.21 -7.28
C LEU A 86 0.00 -0.83 -6.68
N SER A 87 0.84 0.17 -6.98
CA SER A 87 0.63 1.57 -6.59
C SER A 87 -0.66 2.13 -7.19
N LEU A 88 -0.90 1.92 -8.49
CA LEU A 88 -2.11 2.37 -9.16
C LEU A 88 -3.36 1.71 -8.59
N ILE A 89 -3.35 0.39 -8.43
CA ILE A 89 -4.48 -0.35 -7.83
C ILE A 89 -4.76 0.17 -6.42
N SER A 90 -3.71 0.35 -5.60
CA SER A 90 -3.86 0.86 -4.23
C SER A 90 -4.44 2.28 -4.20
N THR A 91 -4.03 3.13 -5.13
CA THR A 91 -4.55 4.51 -5.27
C THR A 91 -6.03 4.50 -5.67
N LEU A 92 -6.42 3.64 -6.62
CA LEU A 92 -7.82 3.47 -7.03
C LEU A 92 -8.69 3.01 -5.86
N GLU A 93 -8.23 2.03 -5.09
CA GLU A 93 -8.94 1.53 -3.91
C GLU A 93 -9.06 2.58 -2.81
N TYR A 94 -7.99 3.33 -2.54
CA TYR A 94 -8.00 4.43 -1.58
C TYR A 94 -9.12 5.42 -1.86
N PHE A 95 -9.22 5.90 -3.10
CA PHE A 95 -10.27 6.85 -3.48
C PHE A 95 -11.66 6.22 -3.52
N ARG A 96 -11.79 4.92 -3.83
CA ARG A 96 -13.07 4.20 -3.71
C ARG A 96 -13.56 4.17 -2.27
N ILE A 97 -12.67 3.91 -1.31
CA ILE A 97 -12.98 3.90 0.12
C ILE A 97 -13.42 5.30 0.59
N LEU A 98 -12.68 6.35 0.23
CA LEU A 98 -13.06 7.73 0.59
C LEU A 98 -14.42 8.12 0.02
N LYS A 99 -14.68 7.80 -1.24
CA LYS A 99 -15.98 8.05 -1.88
C LYS A 99 -17.10 7.28 -1.18
N ALA A 100 -16.87 6.02 -0.80
CA ALA A 100 -17.84 5.22 -0.06
C ALA A 100 -18.10 5.76 1.36
N ALA A 101 -17.09 6.38 1.99
CA ALA A 101 -17.21 7.04 3.29
C ALA A 101 -17.96 8.39 3.23
N GLY A 102 -18.30 8.88 2.03
CA GLY A 102 -18.91 10.20 1.84
C GLY A 102 -17.93 11.35 2.04
N VAL A 103 -16.63 11.07 2.06
CA VAL A 103 -15.59 12.08 2.22
C VAL A 103 -15.35 12.78 0.89
N LYS A 104 -15.43 14.10 0.88
CA LYS A 104 -15.14 14.90 -0.31
C LYS A 104 -13.64 14.74 -0.66
N CYS A 105 -13.37 14.37 -1.90
CA CYS A 105 -12.02 14.13 -2.40
C CYS A 105 -11.95 14.38 -3.92
N PHE A 106 -10.74 14.40 -4.49
CA PHE A 106 -10.50 14.70 -5.91
C PHE A 106 -9.85 13.49 -6.61
N PRO A 107 -10.57 12.38 -6.77
CA PRO A 107 -9.99 11.10 -7.19
C PRO A 107 -9.30 11.18 -8.55
N ARG A 108 -9.90 11.88 -9.53
CA ARG A 108 -9.31 12.04 -10.86
C ARG A 108 -7.95 12.74 -10.80
N PHE A 109 -7.85 13.80 -10.00
CA PHE A 109 -6.60 14.53 -9.81
C PHE A 109 -5.57 13.67 -9.09
N GLY A 110 -5.92 13.04 -7.97
CA GLY A 110 -5.00 12.17 -7.24
C GLY A 110 -4.48 11.00 -8.07
N ILE A 111 -5.34 10.35 -8.86
CA ILE A 111 -4.93 9.28 -9.80
C ILE A 111 -4.01 9.84 -10.88
N LEU A 112 -4.34 10.99 -11.49
CA LEU A 112 -3.51 11.62 -12.52
C LEU A 112 -2.10 11.92 -11.99
N VAL A 113 -1.99 12.55 -10.82
CA VAL A 113 -0.70 12.88 -10.20
C VAL A 113 0.07 11.60 -9.87
N SER A 114 -0.60 10.56 -9.37
CA SER A 114 0.03 9.26 -9.08
C SER A 114 0.60 8.59 -10.34
N VAL A 115 -0.17 8.59 -11.43
CA VAL A 115 0.27 8.03 -12.73
C VAL A 115 1.39 8.87 -13.33
N ALA A 116 1.28 10.20 -13.31
CA ALA A 116 2.31 11.10 -13.83
C ALA A 116 3.63 10.93 -13.06
N TYR A 117 3.58 10.85 -11.73
CA TYR A 117 4.74 10.59 -10.89
C TYR A 117 5.39 9.23 -11.21
N SER A 118 4.57 8.16 -11.29
CA SER A 118 5.06 6.82 -11.64
C SER A 118 5.67 6.79 -13.05
N ALA A 119 5.05 7.46 -14.03
CA ALA A 119 5.54 7.53 -15.39
C ALA A 119 6.83 8.34 -15.51
N ALA A 120 6.96 9.45 -14.78
CA ALA A 120 8.17 10.26 -14.76
C ALA A 120 9.36 9.51 -14.12
N LEU A 121 9.12 8.75 -13.05
CA LEU A 121 10.13 7.85 -12.49
C LEU A 121 10.50 6.73 -13.45
N GLY A 122 9.51 6.10 -14.08
CA GLY A 122 9.74 5.07 -15.09
C GLY A 122 10.56 5.59 -16.26
N TRP A 123 10.24 6.80 -16.74
CA TRP A 123 11.00 7.48 -17.78
C TRP A 123 12.46 7.68 -17.37
N PHE A 124 12.71 8.19 -16.15
CA PHE A 124 14.08 8.40 -15.66
C PHE A 124 14.86 7.09 -15.56
N TYR A 125 14.35 6.09 -14.83
CA TYR A 125 15.06 4.83 -14.55
C TYR A 125 15.19 3.92 -15.77
N LEU A 126 14.23 3.97 -16.71
CA LEU A 126 14.26 3.19 -17.94
C LEU A 126 14.92 3.95 -19.10
N SER A 127 15.32 5.21 -18.91
CA SER A 127 15.97 5.99 -19.95
C SER A 127 17.33 5.36 -20.32
N PRO A 128 17.69 5.37 -21.62
CA PRO A 128 19.00 4.91 -22.07
C PRO A 128 20.15 5.66 -21.38
N GLY A 129 19.96 6.92 -20.99
CA GLY A 129 20.97 7.73 -20.30
C GLY A 129 21.28 7.23 -18.89
N HIS A 130 20.25 6.86 -18.10
CA HIS A 130 20.46 6.30 -16.77
C HIS A 130 21.13 4.92 -16.85
N LEU A 131 20.69 4.08 -17.79
CA LEU A 131 21.30 2.77 -18.04
C LEU A 131 22.76 2.89 -18.52
N ALA A 132 23.05 3.85 -19.40
CA ALA A 132 24.40 4.12 -19.90
C ALA A 132 25.34 4.67 -18.81
N SER A 133 24.81 5.39 -17.82
CA SER A 133 25.57 5.84 -16.64
C SER A 133 25.90 4.72 -15.64
N GLY A 134 25.46 3.48 -15.93
CA GLY A 134 25.61 2.35 -15.02
C GLY A 134 24.81 2.52 -13.73
N GLY A 135 23.71 3.28 -13.75
CA GLY A 135 22.88 3.54 -12.57
C GLY A 135 23.43 4.59 -11.59
N LYS A 136 24.55 5.27 -11.93
CA LYS A 136 25.15 6.31 -11.08
C LYS A 136 24.40 7.65 -11.12
N LEU A 137 23.52 7.85 -12.11
CA LEU A 137 22.71 9.04 -12.21
C LEU A 137 21.60 8.98 -11.15
N GLU A 138 21.81 9.69 -10.04
CA GLU A 138 20.83 9.80 -8.96
C GLU A 138 19.70 10.75 -9.32
N LEU A 139 18.51 10.41 -8.84
CA LEU A 139 17.32 11.23 -9.03
C LEU A 139 17.37 12.39 -8.03
N PRO A 140 17.32 13.66 -8.47
CA PRO A 140 17.47 14.80 -7.58
C PRO A 140 16.40 14.77 -6.46
N PRO A 141 16.76 15.04 -5.19
CA PRO A 141 15.79 15.03 -4.07
C PRO A 141 14.61 15.99 -4.28
N GLU A 142 14.82 17.06 -5.06
CA GLU A 142 13.81 18.05 -5.40
C GLU A 142 12.66 17.45 -6.18
N PHE A 143 12.86 16.32 -6.88
CA PHE A 143 11.81 15.68 -7.67
C PHE A 143 10.61 15.27 -6.80
N ASP A 144 10.86 14.69 -5.63
CA ASP A 144 9.80 14.28 -4.70
C ASP A 144 9.12 15.49 -4.09
N LEU A 145 9.90 16.51 -3.75
CA LEU A 145 9.37 17.77 -3.22
C LEU A 145 8.47 18.47 -4.23
N VAL A 146 8.86 18.50 -5.52
CA VAL A 146 8.05 19.02 -6.61
C VAL A 146 6.76 18.21 -6.78
N ALA A 147 6.82 16.88 -6.69
CA ALA A 147 5.63 16.05 -6.80
C ALA A 147 4.66 16.27 -5.62
N ILE A 148 5.18 16.38 -4.39
CA ILE A 148 4.40 16.73 -3.19
C ILE A 148 3.82 18.14 -3.32
N PHE A 149 4.60 19.09 -3.83
CA PHE A 149 4.15 20.46 -4.08
C PHE A 149 3.00 20.50 -5.09
N ILE A 150 3.12 19.79 -6.22
CA ILE A 150 2.05 19.67 -7.23
C ILE A 150 0.79 19.04 -6.62
N ALA A 151 0.94 17.94 -5.88
CA ALA A 151 -0.17 17.27 -5.22
C ALA A 151 -0.89 18.20 -4.23
N THR A 152 -0.13 18.96 -3.44
CA THR A 152 -0.65 19.87 -2.41
C THR A 152 -1.32 21.08 -3.04
N THR A 153 -0.60 21.83 -3.87
CA THR A 153 -1.09 23.06 -4.51
C THR A 153 -2.26 22.76 -5.44
N GLY A 154 -2.22 21.65 -6.18
CA GLY A 154 -3.34 21.22 -7.04
C GLY A 154 -4.57 20.82 -6.24
N ALA A 155 -4.42 20.11 -5.11
CA ALA A 155 -5.54 19.79 -4.23
C ALA A 155 -6.17 21.05 -3.62
N PHE A 156 -5.36 22.02 -3.17
CA PHE A 156 -5.85 23.31 -2.70
C PHE A 156 -6.59 24.09 -3.81
N THR A 157 -5.98 24.18 -5.00
CA THR A 157 -6.57 24.90 -6.14
C THR A 157 -7.93 24.30 -6.54
N LEU A 158 -8.06 22.98 -6.55
CA LEU A 158 -9.33 22.31 -6.80
C LEU A 158 -10.34 22.54 -5.69
N GLN A 159 -9.91 22.59 -4.42
CA GLN A 159 -10.79 22.88 -3.30
C GLN A 159 -11.33 24.32 -3.34
N LEU A 160 -10.54 25.30 -3.79
CA LEU A 160 -10.98 26.69 -3.94
C LEU A 160 -12.11 26.89 -4.96
N ARG A 161 -12.33 25.91 -5.86
CA ARG A 161 -13.49 25.93 -6.79
C ARG A 161 -14.83 25.65 -6.12
N TYR A 162 -14.81 25.33 -4.83
CA TYR A 162 -15.99 24.99 -4.05
C TYR A 162 -16.09 25.87 -2.80
N PRO A 163 -17.31 26.11 -2.28
CA PRO A 163 -17.47 26.88 -1.06
C PRO A 163 -16.77 26.21 0.12
N ILE A 164 -16.10 27.01 0.94
CA ILE A 164 -15.39 26.56 2.14
C ILE A 164 -16.45 26.29 3.23
N LYS A 165 -16.63 25.02 3.57
CA LYS A 165 -17.53 24.57 4.64
C LYS A 165 -16.71 23.97 5.78
N GLY A 166 -16.41 24.79 6.78
CA GLY A 166 -15.71 24.38 8.00
C GLY A 166 -14.47 23.52 7.73
N LEU A 167 -14.33 22.41 8.47
CA LEU A 167 -13.19 21.48 8.38
C LEU A 167 -13.22 20.57 7.15
N GLU A 168 -14.36 20.42 6.45
CA GLU A 168 -14.48 19.51 5.30
C GLU A 168 -13.53 19.91 4.15
N ALA A 169 -13.30 21.22 3.99
CA ALA A 169 -12.38 21.73 2.98
C ALA A 169 -10.94 21.30 3.27
N LEU A 170 -10.50 21.44 4.52
CA LEU A 170 -9.16 21.03 4.96
C LEU A 170 -9.00 19.51 4.87
N GLN A 171 -10.00 18.75 5.32
CA GLN A 171 -10.03 17.30 5.21
C GLN A 171 -9.90 16.83 3.76
N SER A 172 -10.62 17.46 2.83
CA SER A 172 -10.57 17.12 1.40
C SER A 172 -9.15 17.24 0.85
N VAL A 173 -8.45 18.34 1.16
CA VAL A 173 -7.07 18.55 0.74
C VAL A 173 -6.15 17.53 1.41
N ALA A 174 -6.27 17.36 2.73
CA ALA A 174 -5.46 16.43 3.51
C ALA A 174 -5.56 14.99 3.00
N PHE A 175 -6.76 14.49 2.68
CA PHE A 175 -6.93 13.15 2.13
C PHE A 175 -6.33 12.99 0.73
N ASN A 176 -6.36 14.01 -0.13
CA ASN A 176 -5.69 13.92 -1.44
C ASN A 176 -4.16 13.91 -1.29
N VAL A 177 -3.61 14.79 -0.45
CA VAL A 177 -2.16 14.86 -0.19
C VAL A 177 -1.68 13.57 0.49
N LEU A 178 -2.40 13.10 1.51
CA LEU A 178 -2.09 11.84 2.18
C LEU A 178 -2.18 10.66 1.23
N GLY A 179 -3.20 10.62 0.36
CA GLY A 179 -3.33 9.60 -0.68
C GLY A 179 -2.10 9.51 -1.57
N PHE A 180 -1.53 10.66 -1.98
CA PHE A 180 -0.31 10.72 -2.78
C PHE A 180 0.96 10.38 -1.97
N VAL A 181 1.16 11.01 -0.83
CA VAL A 181 2.36 10.80 0.01
C VAL A 181 2.43 9.37 0.51
N TYR A 182 1.30 8.78 0.92
CA TYR A 182 1.29 7.45 1.53
C TYR A 182 1.33 6.31 0.51
N ILE A 183 0.78 6.50 -0.68
CA ILE A 183 0.65 5.41 -1.67
C ILE A 183 1.73 5.51 -2.74
N PRO A 184 1.61 6.35 -3.79
CA PRO A 184 2.57 6.35 -4.89
C PRO A 184 3.98 6.72 -4.45
N LEU A 185 4.16 7.70 -3.56
CA LEU A 185 5.50 8.07 -3.09
C LEU A 185 6.18 6.91 -2.33
N LEU A 186 5.51 6.32 -1.33
CA LEU A 186 6.07 5.19 -0.57
C LEU A 186 6.28 3.92 -1.41
N PHE A 187 5.34 3.58 -2.31
CA PHE A 187 5.54 2.45 -3.22
C PHE A 187 6.79 2.64 -4.08
N HIS A 188 7.05 3.85 -4.58
CA HIS A 188 8.19 4.08 -5.45
C HIS A 188 9.54 4.12 -4.71
N PHE A 189 9.59 4.34 -3.39
CA PHE A 189 10.80 4.03 -2.63
C PHE A 189 11.18 2.55 -2.75
N ALA A 190 10.20 1.64 -2.75
CA ALA A 190 10.47 0.22 -2.99
C ALA A 190 10.96 -0.04 -4.42
N ALA A 191 10.45 0.67 -5.43
CA ALA A 191 10.96 0.57 -6.81
C ALA A 191 12.40 1.08 -6.93
N ARG A 192 12.76 2.16 -6.22
CA ARG A 192 14.12 2.73 -6.25
C ARG A 192 15.18 1.78 -5.75
N MET A 193 14.87 0.94 -4.77
CA MET A 193 15.82 -0.07 -4.27
C MET A 193 16.37 -0.97 -5.38
N VAL A 194 15.61 -1.20 -6.46
CA VAL A 194 16.05 -2.01 -7.60
C VAL A 194 17.12 -1.31 -8.45
N TYR A 195 17.13 0.02 -8.47
CA TYR A 195 17.98 0.85 -9.34
C TYR A 195 19.11 1.58 -8.59
N LEU A 196 19.09 1.58 -7.25
CA LEU A 196 20.04 2.34 -6.42
C LEU A 196 21.38 1.63 -6.16
N VAL A 197 21.57 0.37 -6.55
CA VAL A 197 22.83 -0.36 -6.31
C VAL A 197 23.58 -0.56 -7.64
N PRO A 198 24.63 0.23 -7.92
CA PRO A 198 25.31 0.25 -9.21
C PRO A 198 26.74 -0.28 -9.07
N GLY A 199 26.92 -1.60 -8.96
CA GLY A 199 28.27 -2.16 -8.82
C GLY A 199 28.37 -3.62 -9.24
N PRO A 200 29.21 -3.99 -10.22
CA PRO A 200 29.66 -5.38 -10.33
C PRO A 200 30.37 -5.78 -9.03
N GLY A 201 29.91 -6.86 -8.39
CA GLY A 201 30.39 -7.33 -7.08
C GLY A 201 29.54 -6.89 -5.87
N GLU A 202 28.51 -6.07 -6.06
CA GLU A 202 27.55 -5.68 -5.01
C GLU A 202 26.25 -6.49 -5.10
N VAL A 203 25.50 -6.53 -3.99
CA VAL A 203 24.22 -7.26 -3.92
C VAL A 203 23.19 -6.56 -4.83
N PRO A 204 22.63 -7.26 -5.85
CA PRO A 204 21.59 -6.68 -6.71
C PRO A 204 20.44 -6.04 -5.92
N GLY A 205 20.02 -4.85 -6.33
CA GLY A 205 18.90 -4.14 -5.71
C GLY A 205 17.57 -4.92 -5.71
N SER A 206 17.38 -5.82 -6.67
CA SER A 206 16.26 -6.77 -6.68
C SER A 206 16.27 -7.70 -5.47
N ILE A 207 17.44 -8.13 -5.00
CA ILE A 207 17.57 -8.99 -3.83
C ILE A 207 17.25 -8.21 -2.54
N LEU A 208 17.65 -6.94 -2.45
CA LEU A 208 17.26 -6.06 -1.33
C LEU A 208 15.74 -5.85 -1.28
N LEU A 209 15.10 -5.64 -2.44
CA LEU A 209 13.64 -5.57 -2.51
C LEU A 209 12.99 -6.90 -2.08
N MET A 210 13.53 -8.04 -2.52
CA MET A 210 13.05 -9.37 -2.12
C MET A 210 13.20 -9.59 -0.60
N MET A 211 14.33 -9.21 -0.03
CA MET A 211 14.58 -9.26 1.41
C MET A 211 13.54 -8.42 2.16
N CYS A 212 13.36 -7.15 1.77
CA CYS A 212 12.38 -6.25 2.39
C CYS A 212 10.95 -6.83 2.35
N LEU A 213 10.53 -7.35 1.19
CA LEU A 213 9.22 -8.00 1.04
C LEU A 213 9.08 -9.24 1.92
N THR A 214 10.12 -10.07 1.97
CA THR A 214 10.12 -11.33 2.74
C THR A 214 10.12 -11.04 4.23
N VAL A 215 11.05 -10.22 4.73
CA VAL A 215 11.11 -9.82 6.14
C VAL A 215 9.78 -9.22 6.58
N THR A 216 9.20 -8.28 5.81
CA THR A 216 7.89 -7.68 6.13
C THR A 216 6.78 -8.74 6.22
N LYS A 217 6.76 -9.71 5.30
CA LYS A 217 5.76 -10.79 5.29
C LYS A 217 5.91 -11.71 6.50
N PHE A 218 7.13 -12.11 6.83
CA PHE A 218 7.39 -12.97 7.98
C PHE A 218 7.20 -12.23 9.30
N THR A 219 7.43 -10.92 9.36
CA THR A 219 7.09 -10.07 10.51
C THR A 219 5.59 -10.12 10.79
N ASP A 220 4.75 -9.95 9.76
CA ASP A 220 3.29 -10.06 9.89
C ASP A 220 2.86 -11.47 10.37
N MET A 221 3.50 -12.52 9.84
CA MET A 221 3.22 -13.90 10.26
C MET A 221 3.66 -14.15 11.70
N GLY A 222 4.82 -13.63 12.11
CA GLY A 222 5.32 -13.76 13.46
C GLY A 222 4.44 -13.04 14.48
N ALA A 223 4.00 -11.82 14.14
CA ALA A 223 3.03 -11.08 14.93
C ALA A 223 1.73 -11.88 15.14
N TYR A 224 1.25 -12.52 14.06
CA TYR A 224 0.02 -13.31 14.09
C TYR A 224 0.18 -14.61 14.87
N LEU A 225 1.24 -15.38 14.65
CA LEU A 225 1.47 -16.65 15.31
C LEU A 225 1.69 -16.46 16.81
N VAL A 226 2.60 -15.57 17.19
CA VAL A 226 2.89 -15.31 18.61
C VAL A 226 1.71 -14.60 19.27
N GLY A 227 1.09 -13.64 18.59
CA GLY A 227 -0.08 -12.93 19.11
C GLY A 227 -1.31 -13.82 19.32
N THR A 228 -1.50 -14.87 18.52
CA THR A 228 -2.62 -15.81 18.71
C THR A 228 -2.33 -16.89 19.75
N LEU A 229 -1.07 -17.36 19.86
CA LEU A 229 -0.69 -18.42 20.79
C LEU A 229 -0.55 -17.93 22.23
N ILE A 230 0.09 -16.78 22.45
CA ILE A 230 0.45 -16.29 23.79
C ILE A 230 0.01 -14.86 24.06
N GLY A 231 -0.66 -14.19 23.12
CA GLY A 231 -1.03 -12.78 23.25
C GLY A 231 -2.10 -12.53 24.31
N ARG A 232 -1.70 -11.92 25.43
CA ARG A 232 -2.61 -11.55 26.53
C ARG A 232 -2.78 -10.03 26.61
N ASN A 233 -1.71 -9.27 26.41
CA ASN A 233 -1.71 -7.83 26.59
C ASN A 233 -2.01 -7.10 25.28
N LYS A 234 -3.18 -6.44 25.21
CA LYS A 234 -3.59 -5.69 24.02
C LYS A 234 -2.79 -4.38 23.90
N MET A 235 -2.30 -4.11 22.70
CA MET A 235 -1.49 -2.91 22.44
C MET A 235 -2.37 -1.69 22.12
N ILE A 236 -3.32 -1.82 21.20
CA ILE A 236 -4.20 -0.70 20.78
C ILE A 236 -5.63 -1.22 20.57
N PRO A 237 -6.41 -1.46 21.63
CA PRO A 237 -7.71 -2.13 21.54
C PRO A 237 -8.75 -1.34 20.71
N HIS A 238 -8.70 0.00 20.76
CA HIS A 238 -9.65 0.86 20.05
C HIS A 238 -9.45 0.89 18.54
N VAL A 239 -8.20 0.74 18.06
CA VAL A 239 -7.87 0.78 16.63
C VAL A 239 -7.76 -0.63 16.05
N SER A 240 -7.19 -1.57 16.82
CA SER A 240 -6.95 -2.94 16.37
C SER A 240 -7.02 -3.94 17.54
N PRO A 241 -8.17 -4.58 17.78
CA PRO A 241 -8.36 -5.50 18.90
C PRO A 241 -7.51 -6.78 18.81
N GLY A 242 -6.95 -7.07 17.64
CA GLY A 242 -6.09 -8.22 17.40
C GLY A 242 -4.61 -8.02 17.75
N LYS A 243 -4.13 -6.79 17.96
CA LYS A 243 -2.71 -6.52 18.22
C LYS A 243 -2.35 -6.68 19.70
N THR A 244 -1.30 -7.44 19.97
CA THR A 244 -0.79 -7.70 21.32
C THR A 244 0.69 -7.34 21.44
N TRP A 245 1.15 -7.01 22.65
CA TRP A 245 2.57 -6.74 22.93
C TRP A 245 3.44 -7.97 22.72
N GLU A 246 2.95 -9.16 23.09
CA GLU A 246 3.66 -10.41 22.86
C GLU A 246 3.79 -10.72 21.37
N GLY A 247 2.73 -10.44 20.59
CA GLY A 247 2.77 -10.52 19.14
C GLY A 247 3.80 -9.57 18.55
N PHE A 248 3.90 -8.33 19.05
CA PHE A 248 4.93 -7.38 18.60
C PHE A 248 6.36 -7.90 18.84
N VAL A 249 6.65 -8.43 20.03
CA VAL A 249 7.96 -9.02 20.33
C VAL A 249 8.23 -10.24 19.42
N GLY A 250 7.23 -11.09 19.21
CA GLY A 250 7.33 -12.21 18.28
C GLY A 250 7.62 -11.78 16.84
N ALA A 251 7.03 -10.67 16.41
CA ALA A 251 7.29 -10.06 15.11
C ALA A 251 8.75 -9.63 14.97
N LEU A 252 9.33 -8.98 16.00
CA LEU A 252 10.73 -8.54 16.00
C LEU A 252 11.69 -9.72 15.91
N ILE A 253 11.50 -10.75 16.73
CA ILE A 253 12.37 -11.94 16.74
C ILE A 253 12.36 -12.63 15.37
N ILE A 254 11.17 -12.78 14.77
CA ILE A 254 11.03 -13.43 13.47
C ILE A 254 11.58 -12.55 12.34
N ALA A 255 11.37 -11.24 12.41
CA ALA A 255 11.96 -10.29 11.45
C ALA A 255 13.49 -10.39 11.44
N GLU A 256 14.10 -10.33 12.62
CA GLU A 256 15.56 -10.45 12.80
C GLU A 256 16.07 -11.81 12.31
N SER A 257 15.40 -12.90 12.71
CA SER A 257 15.80 -14.26 12.31
C SER A 257 15.78 -14.44 10.78
N VAL A 258 14.77 -13.87 10.11
CA VAL A 258 14.66 -13.92 8.65
C VAL A 258 15.70 -13.02 7.98
N ALA A 259 16.00 -11.85 8.55
CA ALA A 259 17.06 -10.98 8.07
C ALA A 259 18.45 -11.62 8.19
N CYS A 260 18.78 -12.21 9.35
CA CYS A 260 20.01 -12.98 9.56
C CYS A 260 20.10 -14.18 8.61
N GLY A 261 18.99 -14.89 8.40
CA GLY A 261 18.91 -15.98 7.43
C GLY A 261 19.21 -15.51 6.01
N PHE A 262 18.61 -14.40 5.59
CA PHE A 262 18.92 -13.77 4.30
C PHE A 262 20.40 -13.45 4.17
N TYR A 263 21.00 -12.82 5.20
CA TYR A 263 22.42 -12.50 5.22
C TYR A 263 23.31 -13.74 5.10
N TYR A 264 22.98 -14.82 5.80
CA TYR A 264 23.74 -16.07 5.76
C TYR A 264 23.66 -16.79 4.40
N PHE A 265 22.49 -16.76 3.75
CA PHE A 265 22.27 -17.42 2.45
C PHE A 265 22.64 -16.54 1.24
N LEU A 266 22.94 -15.26 1.43
CA LEU A 266 23.47 -14.41 0.38
C LEU A 266 24.87 -14.92 -0.01
N PRO A 267 25.10 -15.31 -1.28
CA PRO A 267 26.43 -15.68 -1.71
C PRO A 267 27.39 -14.50 -1.51
N GLY A 268 28.56 -14.76 -0.92
CA GLY A 268 29.57 -13.74 -0.67
C GLY A 268 30.07 -13.06 -1.97
N PRO A 269 30.71 -11.89 -1.88
CA PRO A 269 31.14 -11.08 -3.03
C PRO A 269 32.04 -11.82 -4.04
N THR A 270 32.66 -12.93 -3.65
CA THR A 270 33.58 -13.72 -4.47
C THR A 270 32.89 -14.66 -5.47
N GLN A 271 31.55 -14.77 -5.47
CA GLN A 271 30.78 -15.67 -6.35
C GLN A 271 29.92 -14.94 -7.39
N LEU A 272 29.99 -13.60 -7.46
CA LEU A 272 29.20 -12.75 -8.37
C LEU A 272 30.06 -12.12 -9.49
N GLY A 273 31.08 -12.86 -9.96
CA GLY A 273 31.95 -12.48 -11.08
C GLY A 273 31.59 -13.23 -12.36
#